data_AF-A0A1F0P7C1-F1
#
_entry.id   AF-A0A1F0P7C1-F1
#
_cell.length_a   1.000
_cell.length_b   1.000
_cell.length_c   1.000
_cell.angle_alpha   90.00
_cell.angle_beta   90.00
_cell.angle_gamma   90.00
#
_symmetry.space_group_name_H-M   'P 1'
#
loop_
_entity.id
_entity.type
_entity.pdbx_description
1 polymer ?
#
loop_
_entity_poly.entity_id
_entity_poly.type
_entity_poly.pdbx_seq_one_letter_code
_entity_poly.pdbx_strand_id
1 'polypeptide(L)'
;MEPSQMSRDTAIIGYIVDYFKAHTLGPQILQSKNSIKIFFYPAPHSSDIATLANELSVNMEQYNGKDKRITLENMKAKFQGNLTQIYNKTISEENWIGCDIWDFFNSRKVDSQCIKKDARNILIILTDGYLFDQNNKIKEGNSYSYILPQTLEQKDASLIVRRKGLNDLEVRILEVNPYTKEQGYKMIPILEKWLKEMGISEGNLTVAETDLPTNTYTVIKSFLE
;
A
#
# COMPACT_ATOMS: atom_id res chain seq x y z
N MET A 1 21.48 -7.97 -12.63
CA MET A 1 20.08 -8.11 -13.11
C MET A 1 19.22 -7.54 -12.01
N GLU A 2 18.44 -6.50 -12.28
CA GLU A 2 17.57 -5.91 -11.26
C GLU A 2 16.44 -6.90 -10.91
N PRO A 3 16.06 -7.02 -9.63
CA PRO A 3 14.95 -7.88 -9.23
C PRO A 3 13.66 -7.40 -9.90
N SER A 4 12.76 -8.32 -10.26
CA SER A 4 11.44 -7.94 -10.80
C SER A 4 10.61 -7.21 -9.74
N GLN A 5 9.60 -6.45 -10.18
CA GLN A 5 8.66 -5.79 -9.26
C GLN A 5 8.00 -6.81 -8.31
N MET A 6 7.55 -7.95 -8.83
CA MET A 6 7.05 -9.07 -8.02
C MET A 6 8.03 -9.48 -6.92
N SER A 7 9.32 -9.63 -7.24
CA SER A 7 10.33 -10.02 -6.26
C SER A 7 10.52 -8.96 -5.18
N ARG A 8 10.53 -7.67 -5.55
CA ARG A 8 10.66 -6.56 -4.57
C ARG A 8 9.44 -6.47 -3.67
N ASP A 9 8.24 -6.43 -4.24
CA ASP A 9 6.97 -6.36 -3.50
C ASP A 9 6.81 -7.55 -2.53
N THR A 10 7.09 -8.77 -3.00
CA THR A 10 7.00 -9.98 -2.17
C THR A 10 7.99 -9.95 -1.01
N ALA A 11 9.17 -9.37 -1.22
CA ALA A 11 10.20 -9.26 -0.19
C ALA A 11 9.84 -8.19 0.86
N ILE A 12 9.34 -7.03 0.43
CA ILE A 12 8.79 -5.98 1.30
C ILE A 12 7.66 -6.54 2.16
N ILE A 13 6.68 -7.20 1.53
CA ILE A 13 5.56 -7.81 2.25
C ILE A 13 6.06 -8.88 3.22
N GLY A 14 7.00 -9.72 2.81
CA GLY A 14 7.61 -10.73 3.66
C GLY A 14 8.23 -10.14 4.92
N TYR A 15 8.92 -9.01 4.80
CA TYR A 15 9.50 -8.28 5.93
C TYR A 15 8.41 -7.73 6.87
N ILE A 16 7.36 -7.10 6.31
CA ILE A 16 6.24 -6.57 7.10
C ILE A 16 5.51 -7.71 7.85
N VAL A 17 5.34 -8.86 7.21
CA VAL A 17 4.77 -10.07 7.81
C VAL A 17 5.62 -10.58 8.97
N ASP A 18 6.95 -10.61 8.82
CA ASP A 18 7.87 -11.00 9.89
C ASP A 18 7.80 -10.02 11.06
N TYR A 19 7.78 -8.72 10.79
CA TYR A 19 7.60 -7.68 11.80
C TYR A 19 6.26 -7.87 12.54
N PHE A 20 5.14 -8.00 11.81
CA PHE A 20 3.82 -8.18 12.40
C PHE A 20 3.78 -9.44 13.28
N LYS A 21 4.36 -10.54 12.79
CA LYS A 21 4.46 -11.80 13.53
C LYS A 21 5.27 -11.59 14.81
N ALA A 22 6.45 -10.96 14.75
CA ALA A 22 7.28 -10.72 15.93
C ALA A 22 6.59 -9.82 16.96
N HIS A 23 5.87 -8.78 16.52
CA HIS A 23 5.15 -7.85 17.40
C HIS A 23 3.87 -8.43 17.99
N THR A 24 3.29 -9.44 17.33
CA THR A 24 2.07 -10.10 17.79
C THR A 24 2.38 -11.34 18.63
N LEU A 25 3.49 -12.03 18.34
CA LEU A 25 4.01 -13.13 19.13
C LEU A 25 4.58 -12.60 20.44
N GLY A 26 3.96 -12.96 21.56
CA GLY A 26 4.44 -12.60 22.87
C GLY A 26 3.52 -13.10 23.97
N PRO A 27 3.80 -12.77 25.24
CA PRO A 27 2.98 -13.18 26.38
C PRO A 27 1.50 -12.78 26.26
N GLN A 28 1.22 -11.70 25.52
CA GLN A 28 -0.12 -11.15 25.33
C GLN A 28 -0.83 -11.63 24.05
N ILE A 29 -0.30 -12.64 23.34
CA ILE A 29 -0.90 -13.15 22.10
C ILE A 29 -2.40 -13.46 22.24
N LEU A 30 -2.82 -14.02 23.39
CA LEU A 30 -4.22 -14.35 23.65
C LEU A 30 -5.14 -13.13 23.63
N GLN A 31 -4.64 -11.98 24.09
CA GLN A 31 -5.38 -10.70 24.12
C GLN A 31 -5.17 -9.85 22.87
N SER A 32 -4.23 -10.23 21.98
CA SER A 32 -3.88 -9.43 20.82
C SER A 32 -5.07 -9.18 19.89
N LYS A 33 -5.21 -7.91 19.49
CA LYS A 33 -6.21 -7.39 18.54
C LYS A 33 -5.56 -6.91 17.23
N ASN A 34 -4.29 -7.25 17.03
CA ASN A 34 -3.52 -6.80 15.88
C ASN A 34 -4.14 -7.35 14.60
N SER A 35 -4.06 -6.57 13.53
CA SER A 35 -4.54 -6.99 12.22
C SER A 35 -3.59 -6.55 11.12
N ILE A 36 -3.41 -7.41 10.12
CA ILE A 36 -2.70 -7.12 8.89
C ILE A 36 -3.59 -7.50 7.70
N LYS A 37 -3.59 -6.67 6.66
CA LYS A 37 -4.36 -6.92 5.44
C LYS A 37 -3.57 -6.41 4.25
N ILE A 38 -3.51 -7.22 3.21
CA ILE A 38 -3.05 -6.83 1.88
C ILE A 38 -4.27 -6.88 0.97
N PHE A 39 -4.45 -5.84 0.17
CA PHE A 39 -5.53 -5.77 -0.79
C PHE A 39 -5.08 -4.93 -1.98
N PHE A 40 -5.82 -5.07 -3.09
CA PHE A 40 -5.54 -4.40 -4.35
C PHE A 40 -6.65 -3.41 -4.63
N TYR A 41 -6.30 -2.26 -5.20
CA TYR A 41 -7.27 -1.24 -5.58
C TYR A 41 -6.97 -0.67 -6.98
N PRO A 42 -7.90 -0.77 -7.95
CA PRO A 42 -9.22 -1.36 -7.84
C PRO A 42 -9.18 -2.87 -7.53
N ALA A 43 -10.30 -3.41 -7.06
CA ALA A 43 -10.37 -4.84 -6.77
C ALA A 43 -10.17 -5.66 -8.06
N PRO A 44 -9.43 -6.78 -8.02
CA PRO A 44 -9.21 -7.62 -9.19
C PRO A 44 -10.53 -8.16 -9.73
N HIS A 45 -10.73 -8.14 -11.05
CA HIS A 45 -11.95 -8.67 -11.68
C HIS A 45 -12.04 -10.19 -11.65
N SER A 46 -10.88 -10.87 -11.61
CA SER A 46 -10.80 -12.33 -11.55
C SER A 46 -11.25 -12.83 -10.17
N SER A 47 -12.29 -13.67 -10.14
CA SER A 47 -12.84 -14.27 -8.91
C SER A 47 -11.79 -15.09 -8.14
N ASP A 48 -10.86 -15.71 -8.87
CA ASP A 48 -9.77 -16.46 -8.29
C ASP A 48 -8.77 -15.54 -7.59
N ILE A 49 -8.39 -14.44 -8.24
CA ILE A 49 -7.49 -13.44 -7.65
C ILE A 49 -8.17 -12.81 -6.42
N ALA A 50 -9.47 -12.52 -6.49
CA ALA A 50 -10.23 -12.02 -5.35
C ALA A 50 -10.23 -13.02 -4.18
N THR A 51 -10.37 -14.31 -4.44
CA THR A 51 -10.29 -15.36 -3.41
C THR A 51 -8.90 -15.41 -2.76
N LEU A 52 -7.84 -15.42 -3.57
CA LEU A 52 -6.46 -15.41 -3.08
C LEU A 52 -6.13 -14.15 -2.29
N ALA A 53 -6.66 -12.99 -2.71
CA ALA A 53 -6.45 -11.70 -2.05
C ALA A 53 -7.19 -11.62 -0.70
N ASN A 54 -8.40 -12.17 -0.60
CA ASN A 54 -9.15 -12.22 0.67
C ASN A 54 -8.40 -13.02 1.75
N GLU A 55 -7.60 -14.00 1.32
CA GLU A 55 -6.76 -14.80 2.18
C GLU A 55 -5.48 -14.11 2.67
N LEU A 56 -5.15 -12.93 2.11
CA LEU A 56 -4.06 -12.06 2.55
C LEU A 56 -4.47 -11.13 3.70
N SER A 57 -5.31 -11.63 4.60
CA SER A 57 -5.77 -10.88 5.78
C SER A 57 -5.76 -11.76 7.01
N VAL A 58 -5.26 -11.20 8.11
CA VAL A 58 -5.30 -11.80 9.44
C VAL A 58 -5.76 -10.74 10.43
N ASN A 59 -6.84 -11.04 11.14
CA ASN A 59 -7.31 -10.27 12.30
C ASN A 59 -7.27 -11.17 13.53
N MET A 60 -6.39 -10.86 14.49
CA MET A 60 -6.21 -11.68 15.69
C MET A 60 -7.45 -11.74 16.59
N GLU A 61 -8.41 -10.82 16.45
CA GLU A 61 -9.69 -10.88 17.18
C GLU A 61 -10.58 -12.05 16.74
N GLN A 62 -10.37 -12.59 15.54
CA GLN A 62 -11.20 -13.67 14.99
C GLN A 62 -10.77 -15.06 15.45
N TYR A 63 -9.65 -15.17 16.16
CA TYR A 63 -9.04 -16.43 16.58
C TYR A 63 -8.98 -16.52 18.10
N ASN A 64 -9.04 -17.74 18.64
CA ASN A 64 -8.99 -18.00 20.08
C ASN A 64 -7.90 -19.01 20.44
N GLY A 65 -7.37 -18.92 21.66
CA GLY A 65 -6.46 -19.91 22.23
C GLY A 65 -5.28 -20.24 21.30
N LYS A 66 -5.10 -21.54 21.02
CA LYS A 66 -4.03 -22.06 20.18
C LYS A 66 -4.10 -21.58 18.72
N ASP A 67 -5.29 -21.26 18.21
CA ASP A 67 -5.49 -20.92 16.80
C ASP A 67 -4.83 -19.58 16.43
N LYS A 68 -4.69 -18.67 17.40
CA LYS A 68 -3.89 -17.44 17.24
C LYS A 68 -2.45 -17.77 16.86
N ARG A 69 -1.83 -18.71 17.56
CA ARG A 69 -0.43 -19.09 17.32
C ARG A 69 -0.28 -19.81 15.99
N ILE A 70 -1.15 -20.78 15.69
CA ILE A 70 -1.16 -21.52 14.43
C ILE A 70 -1.30 -20.56 13.24
N THR A 71 -2.20 -19.58 13.33
CA THR A 71 -2.41 -18.58 12.29
C THR A 71 -1.14 -17.76 12.02
N LEU A 72 -0.50 -17.23 13.08
CA LEU A 72 0.74 -16.44 12.94
C LEU A 72 1.92 -17.26 12.39
N GLU A 73 2.05 -18.52 12.81
CA GLU A 73 3.14 -19.39 12.35
C GLU A 73 3.00 -19.72 10.86
N ASN A 74 1.77 -19.91 10.37
CA ASN A 74 1.49 -20.26 8.97
C ASN A 74 1.33 -19.06 8.02
N MET A 75 1.11 -17.86 8.55
CA MET A 75 0.76 -16.66 7.77
C MET A 75 1.76 -16.34 6.66
N LYS A 76 3.07 -16.45 6.94
CA LYS A 76 4.12 -16.10 5.97
C LYS A 76 4.08 -16.98 4.72
N ALA A 77 4.04 -18.29 4.91
CA ALA A 77 3.98 -19.24 3.81
C ALA A 77 2.70 -19.05 2.99
N LYS A 78 1.57 -18.82 3.67
CA LYS A 78 0.28 -18.53 3.02
C LYS A 78 0.34 -17.26 2.16
N PHE A 79 0.86 -16.16 2.73
CA PHE A 79 0.95 -14.89 2.01
C PHE A 79 1.88 -15.00 0.79
N GLN A 80 3.05 -15.62 0.95
CA GLN A 80 3.99 -15.81 -0.16
C GLN A 80 3.39 -16.69 -1.28
N GLY A 81 2.73 -17.79 -0.92
CA GLY A 81 2.05 -18.67 -1.87
C GLY A 81 0.93 -17.96 -2.65
N ASN A 82 0.10 -17.18 -1.95
CA ASN A 82 -1.01 -16.46 -2.58
C ASN A 82 -0.52 -15.31 -3.46
N LEU A 83 0.45 -14.51 -2.99
CA LEU A 83 1.05 -13.44 -3.81
C LEU A 83 1.68 -13.99 -5.08
N THR A 84 2.42 -15.10 -4.99
CA THR A 84 3.02 -15.76 -6.15
C THR A 84 1.97 -16.13 -7.19
N GLN A 85 0.86 -16.72 -6.75
CA GLN A 85 -0.25 -17.07 -7.64
C GLN A 85 -0.92 -15.84 -8.24
N ILE A 86 -1.14 -14.78 -7.45
CA ILE A 86 -1.74 -13.52 -7.93
C ILE A 86 -0.87 -12.88 -9.01
N TYR A 87 0.43 -12.72 -8.78
CA TYR A 87 1.34 -12.15 -9.78
C TYR A 87 1.39 -13.00 -11.05
N ASN A 88 1.56 -14.31 -10.92
CA ASN A 88 1.61 -15.22 -12.08
C ASN A 88 0.32 -15.14 -12.92
N LYS A 89 -0.85 -15.11 -12.29
CA LYS A 89 -2.14 -14.95 -12.98
C LYS A 89 -2.24 -13.59 -13.67
N THR A 90 -1.92 -12.51 -12.96
CA THR A 90 -2.01 -11.14 -13.50
C THR A 90 -1.08 -10.96 -14.70
N ILE A 91 0.13 -11.51 -14.65
CA ILE A 91 1.08 -11.50 -15.78
C ILE A 91 0.52 -12.29 -16.96
N SER A 92 -0.07 -13.46 -16.71
CA SER A 92 -0.63 -14.30 -17.78
C SER A 92 -1.89 -13.75 -18.43
N GLU A 93 -2.69 -12.97 -17.70
CA GLU A 93 -3.93 -12.37 -18.19
C GLU A 93 -3.68 -11.09 -19.01
N GLU A 94 -2.50 -10.48 -18.90
CA GLU A 94 -2.09 -9.23 -19.59
C GLU A 94 -3.13 -8.10 -19.47
N ASN A 95 -3.91 -8.10 -18.38
CA ASN A 95 -5.02 -7.18 -18.16
C ASN A 95 -4.73 -6.24 -16.99
N TRP A 96 -4.15 -5.08 -17.30
CA TRP A 96 -3.81 -4.06 -16.30
C TRP A 96 -4.88 -2.98 -16.27
N ILE A 97 -5.79 -3.09 -15.31
CA ILE A 97 -6.96 -2.20 -15.14
C ILE A 97 -6.57 -0.80 -14.61
N GLY A 98 -5.30 -0.58 -14.26
CA GLY A 98 -4.79 0.65 -13.67
C GLY A 98 -4.78 0.63 -12.14
N CYS A 99 -4.55 1.80 -11.56
CA CYS A 99 -4.35 2.03 -10.13
C CYS A 99 -5.09 3.30 -9.70
N ASP A 100 -6.23 3.16 -9.03
CA ASP A 100 -7.06 4.28 -8.58
C ASP A 100 -6.88 4.59 -7.09
N ILE A 101 -5.62 4.74 -6.67
CA ILE A 101 -5.31 5.16 -5.29
C ILE A 101 -5.99 6.51 -4.99
N TRP A 102 -6.12 7.40 -5.98
CA TRP A 102 -6.80 8.66 -5.77
C TRP A 102 -8.25 8.45 -5.29
N ASP A 103 -9.03 7.60 -5.96
CA ASP A 103 -10.39 7.31 -5.50
C ASP A 103 -10.42 6.59 -4.17
N PHE A 104 -9.50 5.65 -3.92
CA PHE A 104 -9.44 4.94 -2.64
C PHE A 104 -9.45 5.90 -1.44
N PHE A 105 -8.73 7.02 -1.55
CA PHE A 105 -8.77 8.09 -0.56
C PHE A 105 -10.02 8.97 -0.69
N ASN A 106 -10.37 9.40 -1.91
CA ASN A 106 -11.50 10.31 -2.17
C ASN A 106 -12.88 9.72 -1.80
N SER A 107 -13.18 8.49 -2.21
CA SER A 107 -14.42 7.77 -1.91
C SER A 107 -14.47 7.21 -0.48
N ARG A 108 -13.51 7.59 0.37
CA ARG A 108 -13.41 7.22 1.79
C ARG A 108 -13.28 5.72 2.04
N LYS A 109 -12.83 4.95 1.05
CA LYS A 109 -12.53 3.52 1.24
C LYS A 109 -11.44 3.33 2.29
N VAL A 110 -10.44 4.21 2.32
CA VAL A 110 -9.42 4.26 3.37
C VAL A 110 -9.99 4.24 4.79
N ASP A 111 -11.11 4.93 5.05
CA ASP A 111 -11.71 4.97 6.39
C ASP A 111 -12.20 3.56 6.81
N SER A 112 -12.86 2.85 5.89
CA SER A 112 -13.39 1.51 6.15
C SER A 112 -12.34 0.39 6.13
N GLN A 113 -11.24 0.59 5.39
CA GLN A 113 -10.24 -0.46 5.14
C GLN A 113 -9.00 -0.35 6.03
N CYS A 114 -8.67 0.87 6.48
CA CYS A 114 -7.37 1.16 7.10
C CYS A 114 -7.47 1.83 8.48
N ILE A 115 -8.64 2.34 8.88
CA ILE A 115 -8.78 3.07 10.14
C ILE A 115 -9.57 2.24 11.14
N LYS A 116 -8.89 1.81 12.21
CA LYS A 116 -9.50 1.24 13.41
C LYS A 116 -9.34 2.23 14.57
N LYS A 117 -10.41 2.39 15.34
CA LYS A 117 -10.39 3.21 16.56
C LYS A 117 -9.45 2.58 17.60
N ASP A 118 -8.75 3.42 18.35
CA ASP A 118 -7.86 3.00 19.45
C ASP A 118 -6.72 2.06 18.98
N ALA A 119 -6.26 2.26 17.74
CA ALA A 119 -5.17 1.52 17.12
C ALA A 119 -4.18 2.47 16.44
N ARG A 120 -2.91 2.06 16.33
CA ARG A 120 -1.93 2.68 15.43
C ARG A 120 -2.25 2.21 14.00
N ASN A 121 -2.76 3.10 13.17
CA ASN A 121 -3.16 2.78 11.80
C ASN A 121 -2.01 3.04 10.83
N ILE A 122 -1.55 1.99 10.17
CA ILE A 122 -0.43 2.04 9.22
C ILE A 122 -0.92 1.57 7.85
N LEU A 123 -0.69 2.39 6.83
CA LEU A 123 -0.94 2.08 5.43
C LEU A 123 0.36 2.15 4.63
N ILE A 124 0.74 1.03 4.04
CA ILE A 124 1.88 0.93 3.12
C ILE A 124 1.32 0.68 1.72
N ILE A 125 1.69 1.54 0.77
CA ILE A 125 1.24 1.53 -0.62
C ILE A 125 2.45 1.18 -1.48
N LEU A 126 2.36 0.10 -2.26
CA LEU A 126 3.36 -0.29 -3.25
C LEU A 126 2.86 0.14 -4.63
N THR A 127 3.58 1.06 -5.28
CA THR A 127 3.19 1.63 -6.57
C THR A 127 4.39 2.27 -7.23
N ASP A 128 4.43 2.27 -8.56
CA ASP A 128 5.39 3.05 -9.34
C ASP A 128 5.14 4.58 -9.26
N GLY A 129 4.07 5.01 -8.59
CA GLY A 129 3.70 6.39 -8.34
C GLY A 129 2.77 6.99 -9.40
N TYR A 130 2.52 6.29 -10.50
CA TYR A 130 1.50 6.70 -11.46
C TYR A 130 0.11 6.27 -10.98
N LEU A 131 -0.79 7.24 -10.92
CA LEU A 131 -2.18 7.02 -10.52
C LEU A 131 -3.03 7.16 -11.77
N PHE A 132 -3.79 6.14 -12.14
CA PHE A 132 -4.61 6.18 -13.35
C PHE A 132 -5.72 5.13 -13.33
N ASP A 133 -6.95 5.60 -13.53
CA ASP A 133 -8.09 4.80 -13.94
C ASP A 133 -8.82 5.56 -15.04
N GLN A 134 -9.12 4.88 -16.16
CA GLN A 134 -9.79 5.46 -17.30
C GLN A 134 -11.18 6.02 -16.95
N ASN A 135 -11.88 5.39 -16.01
CA ASN A 135 -13.24 5.77 -15.61
C ASN A 135 -13.27 6.91 -14.60
N ASN A 136 -12.12 7.29 -14.04
CA ASN A 136 -12.02 8.30 -13.00
C ASN A 136 -11.01 9.41 -13.32
N LYS A 137 -10.95 9.82 -14.60
CA LYS A 137 -10.13 10.93 -15.05
C LYS A 137 -10.83 12.27 -14.82
N ILE A 138 -10.36 13.02 -13.84
CA ILE A 138 -10.87 14.34 -13.46
C ILE A 138 -9.72 15.35 -13.58
N LYS A 139 -10.04 16.53 -14.13
CA LYS A 139 -9.13 17.67 -14.21
C LYS A 139 -9.85 18.95 -13.79
N GLU A 140 -9.27 19.66 -12.84
CA GLU A 140 -9.75 20.94 -12.31
C GLU A 140 -8.59 21.94 -12.36
N GLY A 141 -8.50 22.73 -13.44
CA GLY A 141 -7.33 23.57 -13.70
C GLY A 141 -6.07 22.72 -13.89
N ASN A 142 -5.06 22.92 -13.04
CA ASN A 142 -3.82 22.12 -12.98
C ASN A 142 -3.86 21.04 -11.88
N SER A 143 -5.05 20.72 -11.36
CA SER A 143 -5.26 19.64 -10.39
C SER A 143 -5.89 18.43 -11.08
N TYR A 144 -5.41 17.23 -10.77
CA TYR A 144 -5.79 15.99 -11.44
C TYR A 144 -6.23 14.92 -10.43
N SER A 145 -7.06 13.97 -10.84
CA SER A 145 -7.26 12.72 -10.07
C SER A 145 -6.22 11.63 -10.41
N TYR A 146 -5.27 11.94 -11.29
CA TYR A 146 -4.32 11.00 -11.85
C TYR A 146 -2.92 11.63 -11.96
N ILE A 147 -1.90 10.79 -11.96
CA ILE A 147 -0.52 11.15 -12.27
C ILE A 147 -0.09 10.34 -13.49
N LEU A 148 0.25 11.04 -14.55
CA LEU A 148 0.82 10.49 -15.78
C LEU A 148 2.05 11.32 -16.18
N PRO A 149 2.93 10.82 -17.06
CA PRO A 149 4.06 11.61 -17.55
C PRO A 149 3.67 13.02 -18.02
N GLN A 150 2.55 13.12 -18.75
CA GLN A 150 2.07 14.39 -19.29
C GLN A 150 1.53 15.35 -18.23
N THR A 151 1.07 14.84 -17.07
CA THR A 151 0.66 15.72 -15.96
C THR A 151 1.87 16.31 -15.26
N LEU A 152 2.97 15.56 -15.17
CA LEU A 152 4.23 16.01 -14.56
C LEU A 152 4.96 17.06 -15.42
N GLU A 153 4.61 17.20 -16.70
CA GLU A 153 5.09 18.28 -17.56
C GLU A 153 4.38 19.62 -17.28
N GLN A 154 3.20 19.58 -16.65
CA GLN A 154 2.42 20.78 -16.39
C GLN A 154 2.99 21.56 -15.21
N LYS A 155 3.11 22.87 -15.38
CA LYS A 155 3.52 23.76 -14.30
C LYS A 155 2.47 23.75 -13.19
N ASP A 156 2.91 23.65 -11.94
CA ASP A 156 2.06 23.66 -10.75
C ASP A 156 1.03 22.51 -10.71
N ALA A 157 1.36 21.37 -11.35
CA ALA A 157 0.54 20.16 -11.29
C ALA A 157 0.32 19.71 -9.83
N SER A 158 -0.89 19.28 -9.52
CA SER A 158 -1.25 18.76 -8.20
C SER A 158 -2.33 17.68 -8.30
N LEU A 159 -2.56 16.97 -7.21
CA LEU A 159 -3.71 16.07 -7.10
C LEU A 159 -4.88 16.78 -6.43
N ILE A 160 -6.10 16.51 -6.91
CA ILE A 160 -7.32 17.06 -6.34
C ILE A 160 -7.51 16.52 -4.92
N VAL A 161 -7.80 17.40 -3.96
CA VAL A 161 -8.09 17.03 -2.56
C VAL A 161 -9.57 17.27 -2.26
N ARG A 162 -10.31 16.20 -1.98
CA ARG A 162 -11.75 16.25 -1.66
C ARG A 162 -12.09 15.77 -0.24
N ARG A 163 -11.09 15.30 0.51
CA ARG A 163 -11.28 14.78 1.86
C ARG A 163 -10.25 15.34 2.83
N LYS A 164 -10.59 15.29 4.13
CA LYS A 164 -9.72 15.65 5.25
C LYS A 164 -9.91 14.68 6.42
N GLY A 165 -9.07 14.76 7.45
CA GLY A 165 -9.23 14.01 8.69
C GLY A 165 -8.48 12.68 8.75
N LEU A 166 -7.29 12.60 8.15
CA LEU A 166 -6.39 11.44 8.23
C LEU A 166 -5.27 11.61 9.28
N ASN A 167 -5.51 12.40 10.32
CA ASN A 167 -4.46 12.73 11.29
C ASN A 167 -3.92 11.49 12.03
N ASP A 168 -4.76 10.46 12.22
CA ASP A 168 -4.42 9.22 12.93
C ASP A 168 -3.93 8.09 11.99
N LEU A 169 -3.59 8.42 10.74
CA LEU A 169 -3.09 7.46 9.75
C LEU A 169 -1.62 7.75 9.43
N GLU A 170 -0.79 6.72 9.54
CA GLU A 170 0.58 6.71 9.05
C GLU A 170 0.63 6.10 7.64
N VAL A 171 1.25 6.81 6.69
CA VAL A 171 1.29 6.39 5.28
C VAL A 171 2.72 6.29 4.77
N ARG A 172 3.02 5.20 4.08
CA ARG A 172 4.25 5.03 3.29
C ARG A 172 3.88 4.69 1.86
N ILE A 173 4.41 5.45 0.91
CA ILE A 173 4.39 5.08 -0.51
C ILE A 173 5.80 4.61 -0.85
N LEU A 174 5.94 3.36 -1.29
CA LEU A 174 7.21 2.74 -1.62
C LEU A 174 7.21 2.30 -3.09
N GLU A 175 8.41 2.07 -3.62
CA GLU A 175 8.64 1.59 -4.99
C GLU A 175 8.24 2.60 -6.08
N VAL A 176 8.22 3.90 -5.76
CA VAL A 176 7.97 4.95 -6.76
C VAL A 176 9.04 4.85 -7.84
N ASN A 177 8.64 4.66 -9.09
CA ASN A 177 9.53 4.30 -10.18
C ASN A 177 9.25 5.15 -11.43
N PRO A 178 9.59 6.45 -11.38
CA PRO A 178 9.35 7.37 -12.48
C PRO A 178 10.22 6.99 -13.69
N TYR A 179 9.79 7.35 -14.91
CA TYR A 179 10.58 7.03 -16.11
C TYR A 179 11.85 7.88 -16.21
N THR A 180 11.86 9.05 -15.56
CA THR A 180 13.01 9.94 -15.48
C THR A 180 13.19 10.52 -14.08
N LYS A 181 14.42 10.92 -13.73
CA LYS A 181 14.69 11.62 -12.46
C LYS A 181 13.88 12.91 -12.30
N GLU A 182 13.67 13.63 -13.40
CA GLU A 182 12.87 14.86 -13.38
C GLU A 182 11.40 14.56 -12.99
N GLN A 183 10.85 13.46 -13.49
CA GLN A 183 9.52 13.01 -13.08
C GLN A 183 9.49 12.67 -11.60
N GLY A 184 10.52 11.99 -11.06
CA GLY A 184 10.65 11.72 -9.62
C GLY A 184 10.64 12.98 -8.76
N TYR A 185 11.46 13.98 -9.13
CA TYR A 185 11.53 15.28 -8.45
C TYR A 185 10.20 16.05 -8.42
N LYS A 186 9.27 15.76 -9.34
CA LYS A 186 7.92 16.37 -9.37
C LYS A 186 6.88 15.48 -8.69
N MET A 187 6.92 14.17 -8.95
CA MET A 187 5.93 13.21 -8.49
C MET A 187 5.92 13.07 -6.97
N ILE A 188 7.10 12.96 -6.34
CA ILE A 188 7.21 12.78 -4.89
C ILE A 188 6.58 13.96 -4.14
N PRO A 189 6.94 15.23 -4.40
CA PRO A 189 6.28 16.36 -3.75
C PRO A 189 4.77 16.44 -4.00
N ILE A 190 4.29 16.03 -5.18
CA ILE A 190 2.85 16.00 -5.49
C ILE A 190 2.14 15.00 -4.58
N LEU A 191 2.65 13.77 -4.48
CA LEU A 191 2.09 12.72 -3.62
C LEU A 191 2.13 13.12 -2.14
N GLU A 192 3.25 13.68 -1.69
CA GLU A 192 3.41 14.13 -0.32
C GLU A 192 2.45 15.26 0.04
N LYS A 193 2.39 16.29 -0.81
CA LYS A 193 1.47 17.43 -0.62
C LYS A 193 0.03 16.97 -0.59
N TRP A 194 -0.36 16.08 -1.50
CA TRP A 194 -1.71 15.53 -1.57
C TRP A 194 -2.14 14.84 -0.27
N LEU A 195 -1.29 13.97 0.29
CA LEU A 195 -1.55 13.28 1.55
C LEU A 195 -1.53 14.23 2.75
N LYS A 196 -0.61 15.20 2.78
CA LYS A 196 -0.56 16.25 3.81
C LYS A 196 -1.83 17.10 3.82
N GLU A 197 -2.35 17.47 2.65
CA GLU A 197 -3.59 18.25 2.52
C GLU A 197 -4.84 17.47 2.95
N MET A 198 -4.79 16.13 2.96
CA MET A 198 -5.82 15.28 3.57
C MET A 198 -5.72 15.15 5.10
N GLY A 199 -4.66 15.70 5.71
CA GLY A 199 -4.44 15.75 7.15
C GLY A 199 -3.41 14.73 7.68
N ILE A 200 -2.65 14.04 6.82
CA ILE A 200 -1.57 13.17 7.29
C ILE A 200 -0.39 14.06 7.72
N SER A 201 0.06 13.90 8.96
CA SER A 201 1.20 14.68 9.50
C SER A 201 2.52 14.32 8.82
N GLU A 202 3.44 15.28 8.75
CA GLU A 202 4.74 15.09 8.08
C GLU A 202 5.57 13.93 8.65
N GLY A 203 5.63 13.78 9.99
CA GLY A 203 6.31 12.63 10.61
C GLY A 203 5.65 11.27 10.33
N ASN A 204 4.38 11.29 9.92
CA ASN A 204 3.59 10.10 9.62
C ASN A 204 3.59 9.78 8.13
N LEU A 205 4.37 10.47 7.30
CA LEU A 205 4.40 10.32 5.86
C LEU A 205 5.82 10.07 5.33
N THR A 206 5.96 9.14 4.40
CA THR A 206 7.17 9.05 3.56
C THR A 206 6.79 8.52 2.19
N VAL A 207 7.38 9.12 1.16
CA VAL A 207 7.31 8.64 -0.23
C VAL A 207 8.73 8.33 -0.69
N ALA A 208 8.99 7.08 -1.08
CA ALA A 208 10.32 6.62 -1.43
C ALA A 208 10.35 6.02 -2.85
N GLU A 209 11.40 6.35 -3.60
CA GLU A 209 11.67 5.74 -4.89
C GLU A 209 12.08 4.27 -4.74
N THR A 210 11.94 3.51 -5.82
CA THR A 210 12.57 2.19 -5.94
C THR A 210 14.07 2.31 -5.72
N ASP A 211 14.61 1.52 -4.81
CA ASP A 211 16.04 1.51 -4.49
C ASP A 211 16.51 0.07 -4.24
N LEU A 212 17.78 -0.11 -3.89
CA LEU A 212 18.32 -1.36 -3.42
C LEU A 212 17.48 -1.90 -2.25
N PRO A 213 17.17 -3.20 -2.20
CA PRO A 213 16.34 -3.77 -1.15
C PRO A 213 16.80 -3.41 0.27
N THR A 214 18.11 -3.31 0.52
CA THR A 214 18.68 -2.91 1.82
C THR A 214 18.23 -1.51 2.26
N ASN A 215 18.08 -0.58 1.31
CA ASN A 215 17.65 0.78 1.59
C ASN A 215 16.15 0.82 1.84
N THR A 216 15.36 0.12 1.03
CA THR A 216 13.91 -0.04 1.26
C THR A 216 13.62 -0.67 2.63
N TYR A 217 14.38 -1.70 3.03
CA TYR A 217 14.26 -2.28 4.37
C TYR A 217 14.63 -1.31 5.47
N THR A 218 15.63 -0.45 5.25
CA THR A 218 16.01 0.58 6.24
C THR A 218 14.87 1.58 6.44
N VAL A 219 14.19 1.99 5.37
CA VAL A 219 13.02 2.88 5.41
C VAL A 219 11.83 2.22 6.13
N ILE A 220 11.55 0.95 5.83
CA ILE A 220 10.45 0.23 6.50
C ILE A 220 10.78 0.03 7.98
N LYS A 221 12.02 -0.34 8.30
CA LYS A 221 12.46 -0.57 9.67
C LYS A 221 12.37 0.68 10.53
N SER A 222 12.90 1.82 10.06
CA SER A 222 12.88 3.08 10.81
C SER A 222 11.48 3.61 11.07
N PHE A 223 10.50 3.11 10.33
CA PHE A 223 9.10 3.47 10.49
C PHE A 223 8.35 2.52 11.44
N LEU A 224 8.60 1.23 11.32
CA LEU A 224 7.89 0.23 12.10
C LEU A 224 8.47 0.10 13.53
N GLU A 225 9.78 0.25 13.70
CA GLU A 225 10.48 0.19 15.00
C GLU A 225 10.67 1.57 15.63
#